data_AF-A0A9X3XP36-F1
#
_entry.id   AF-A0A9X3XP36-F1
#
_cell.length_a   1.000
_cell.length_b   1.000
_cell.length_c   1.000
_cell.angle_alpha   90.00
_cell.angle_beta   90.00
_cell.angle_gamma   90.00
#
_symmetry.space_group_name_H-M   'P 1'
#
loop_
_entity.id
_entity.type
_entity.pdbx_description
1 polymer ?
#
loop_
_entity_poly.entity_id
_entity_poly.type
_entity_poly.pdbx_seq_one_letter_code
_entity_poly.pdbx_strand_id
1 'polypeptide(L)'
;MLLIGIGVWVIAVILIIMFFRGASEKEVILRPLDMEKSKIDTNLFDEMRKCYEEDEEFLEAIMKYDIDNAIEEFWDSVQTKLNVMSMIKIPVDMVYRDMDKHIKKMHERGYVFKE
;
A
#
# COMPACT_ATOMS: atom_id res chain seq x y z
N MET A 1 44.55 0.01 27.15
CA MET A 1 43.27 0.59 27.62
C MET A 1 42.62 1.52 26.58
N LEU A 2 43.36 2.47 25.98
CA LEU A 2 42.84 3.40 24.95
C LEU A 2 42.26 2.71 23.69
N LEU A 3 42.96 1.68 23.16
CA LEU A 3 42.50 0.90 22.00
C LEU A 3 41.21 0.12 22.25
N ILE A 4 41.00 -0.37 23.48
CA ILE A 4 39.80 -1.11 23.86
C ILE A 4 38.60 -0.16 23.96
N GLY A 5 38.81 1.05 24.49
CA GLY A 5 37.78 2.10 24.54
C GLY A 5 37.30 2.50 23.14
N ILE A 6 38.23 2.72 22.20
CA ILE A 6 37.88 3.10 20.82
C ILE A 6 37.13 1.96 20.12
N GLY A 7 37.57 0.71 20.28
CA GLY A 7 36.91 -0.45 19.67
C GLY A 7 35.47 -0.66 20.16
N VAL A 8 35.21 -0.47 21.46
CA VAL A 8 33.85 -0.56 22.03
C VAL A 8 32.94 0.53 21.49
N TRP A 9 33.44 1.77 21.35
CA TRP A 9 32.66 2.87 20.78
C TRP A 9 32.32 2.66 19.30
N VAL A 10 33.26 2.11 18.51
CA VAL A 10 33.00 1.76 17.10
C VAL A 10 31.91 0.70 16.98
N ILE A 11 31.98 -0.35 17.81
CA ILE A 11 30.95 -1.40 17.84
C ILE A 11 29.59 -0.83 18.27
N ALA A 12 29.55 0.03 19.29
CA ALA A 12 28.31 0.68 19.74
C ALA A 12 27.67 1.53 18.62
N VAL A 13 28.46 2.31 17.88
CA VAL A 13 27.95 3.11 16.75
C VAL A 13 27.42 2.23 15.62
N ILE A 14 28.12 1.14 15.28
CA ILE A 14 27.65 0.18 14.28
C ILE A 14 26.31 -0.44 14.71
N LEU A 15 26.19 -0.85 15.97
CA LEU A 15 24.94 -1.41 16.50
C LEU A 15 23.80 -0.41 16.48
N ILE A 16 24.06 0.87 16.80
CA ILE A 16 23.05 1.95 16.71
C ILE A 16 22.59 2.15 15.26
N ILE A 17 23.52 2.18 14.31
CA ILE A 17 23.20 2.32 12.87
C ILE A 17 22.38 1.11 12.39
N MET A 18 22.76 -0.11 12.78
CA MET A 18 22.02 -1.33 12.44
C MET A 18 20.63 -1.36 13.08
N PHE A 19 20.49 -0.88 14.32
CA PHE A 19 19.21 -0.75 15.01
C PHE A 19 18.28 0.21 14.25
N PHE A 20 18.75 1.40 13.87
CA PHE A 20 17.93 2.35 13.10
C PHE A 20 17.65 1.87 11.66
N ARG A 21 18.55 1.10 11.04
CA ARG A 21 18.31 0.47 9.73
C ARG A 21 17.29 -0.67 9.80
N GLY A 22 17.33 -1.47 10.86
CA GLY A 22 16.37 -2.56 11.10
C GLY A 22 15.01 -2.04 11.54
N ALA A 23 14.96 -0.92 12.25
CA ALA A 23 13.73 -0.27 12.69
C ALA A 23 12.99 0.47 11.58
N SER A 24 13.61 0.66 10.40
CA SER A 24 12.92 1.21 9.23
C SER A 24 12.36 0.09 8.36
N GLU A 25 11.37 -0.64 8.85
CA GLU A 25 10.45 -1.32 7.94
C GLU A 25 9.75 -0.20 7.16
N LYS A 26 10.12 -0.04 5.88
CA LYS A 26 9.38 0.85 5.00
C LYS A 26 8.03 0.20 4.78
N GLU A 27 7.01 0.73 5.43
CA GLU A 27 5.64 0.44 5.09
C GLU A 27 5.45 0.74 3.59
N VAL A 28 5.23 -0.31 2.80
CA VAL A 28 5.04 -0.18 1.35
C VAL A 28 3.62 0.31 1.12
N ILE A 29 3.48 1.63 0.99
CA ILE A 29 2.21 2.29 0.68
C ILE A 29 2.09 2.39 -0.83
N LEU A 30 1.05 1.76 -1.40
CA LEU A 30 0.72 1.90 -2.82
C LEU A 30 0.29 3.34 -3.09
N ARG A 31 0.88 3.96 -4.12
CA ARG A 31 0.60 5.36 -4.49
C ARG A 31 -0.24 5.39 -5.77
N PRO A 32 -1.07 6.42 -5.96
CA PRO A 32 -1.71 6.65 -7.25
C PRO A 32 -0.65 6.86 -8.34
N LEU A 33 -0.98 6.45 -9.56
CA LEU A 33 -0.13 6.65 -10.72
C LEU A 33 0.00 8.14 -11.04
N ASP A 34 1.20 8.52 -11.44
CA ASP A 34 1.46 9.83 -12.03
C ASP A 34 1.10 9.75 -13.52
N MET A 35 -0.17 10.01 -13.85
CA MET A 35 -0.71 9.86 -15.21
C MET A 35 0.06 10.72 -16.22
N GLU A 36 0.46 11.93 -15.84
CA GLU A 36 1.22 12.85 -16.68
C GLU A 36 2.62 12.29 -16.98
N LYS A 37 3.38 11.89 -15.94
CA LYS A 37 4.70 11.28 -16.17
C LYS A 37 4.63 9.95 -16.90
N SER A 38 3.54 9.21 -16.69
CA SER A 38 3.30 7.92 -17.33
C SER A 38 2.75 8.06 -18.76
N LYS A 39 2.44 9.30 -19.20
CA LYS A 39 1.84 9.59 -20.51
C LYS A 39 0.53 8.85 -20.75
N ILE A 40 -0.25 8.65 -19.69
CA ILE A 40 -1.57 8.03 -19.73
C ILE A 40 -2.58 9.16 -19.97
N ASP A 41 -3.17 9.20 -21.16
CA ASP A 41 -4.26 10.11 -21.49
C ASP A 41 -5.59 9.48 -21.04
N THR A 42 -5.99 9.82 -19.81
CA THR A 42 -7.22 9.32 -19.18
C THR A 42 -7.92 10.46 -18.45
N ASN A 43 -9.24 10.42 -18.39
CA ASN A 43 -10.02 11.33 -17.56
C ASN A 43 -10.66 10.58 -16.37
N LEU A 44 -11.31 11.32 -15.48
CA LEU A 44 -11.94 10.74 -14.29
C LEU A 44 -12.98 9.68 -14.63
N PHE A 45 -13.78 9.87 -15.68
CA PHE A 45 -14.79 8.89 -16.09
C PHE A 45 -14.16 7.63 -16.67
N ASP A 46 -13.07 7.76 -17.41
CA ASP A 46 -12.33 6.61 -17.93
C ASP A 46 -11.75 5.78 -16.79
N GLU A 47 -11.12 6.43 -15.79
CA GLU A 47 -10.58 5.72 -14.62
C GLU A 47 -11.70 5.09 -13.76
N MET A 48 -12.84 5.77 -13.62
CA MET A 48 -14.01 5.19 -12.94
C MET A 48 -14.59 3.99 -13.69
N ARG A 49 -14.62 4.02 -15.03
CA ARG A 49 -15.02 2.87 -15.84
C ARG A 49 -14.03 1.72 -15.64
N LYS A 50 -12.73 2.03 -15.66
CA LYS A 50 -11.67 1.06 -15.42
C LYS A 50 -11.81 0.37 -14.06
N CYS A 51 -12.19 1.10 -13.00
CA CYS A 51 -12.50 0.46 -11.71
C CYS A 51 -13.53 -0.67 -11.79
N TYR A 52 -14.54 -0.56 -12.67
CA TYR A 52 -15.53 -1.63 -12.86
C TYR A 52 -14.95 -2.80 -13.66
N GLU A 53 -14.14 -2.51 -14.68
CA GLU A 53 -13.46 -3.53 -15.49
C GLU A 53 -12.54 -4.40 -14.63
N GLU A 54 -11.68 -3.78 -13.81
CA GLU A 54 -10.77 -4.51 -12.90
C GLU A 54 -11.53 -5.31 -11.83
N ASP A 55 -12.68 -4.80 -11.36
CA ASP A 55 -13.53 -5.53 -10.42
C ASP A 55 -14.18 -6.77 -11.08
N GLU A 56 -14.55 -6.68 -12.36
CA GLU A 56 -15.05 -7.82 -13.15
C GLU A 56 -13.96 -8.85 -13.41
N GLU A 57 -12.75 -8.40 -13.79
CA GLU A 57 -11.57 -9.25 -14.03
C GLU A 57 -11.16 -10.01 -12.76
N PHE A 58 -11.15 -9.33 -11.61
CA PHE A 58 -10.93 -9.97 -10.31
C PHE A 58 -11.94 -11.08 -10.02
N LEU A 59 -13.24 -10.81 -10.22
CA LEU A 59 -14.27 -11.82 -9.98
C LEU A 59 -14.14 -13.00 -10.95
N GLU A 60 -13.79 -12.75 -12.21
CA GLU A 60 -13.54 -13.80 -13.19
C GLU A 60 -12.35 -14.69 -12.80
N ALA A 61 -11.25 -14.09 -12.33
CA ALA A 61 -10.08 -14.82 -11.85
C ALA A 61 -10.41 -15.73 -10.66
N ILE A 62 -11.19 -15.21 -9.68
CA ILE A 62 -11.68 -15.99 -8.54
C ILE A 62 -12.55 -17.17 -9.00
N MET A 63 -13.46 -16.96 -9.95
CA MET A 63 -14.33 -18.04 -10.48
C MET A 63 -13.53 -19.12 -11.21
N LYS A 64 -12.40 -18.76 -11.83
CA LYS A 64 -11.49 -19.70 -12.51
C LYS A 64 -10.53 -20.41 -11.56
N TYR A 65 -10.51 -20.05 -10.27
CA TYR A 65 -9.50 -20.51 -9.29
C TYR A 65 -8.06 -20.18 -9.72
N ASP A 66 -7.87 -19.09 -10.46
CA ASP A 66 -6.55 -18.61 -10.87
C ASP A 66 -6.00 -17.67 -9.79
N ILE A 67 -5.17 -18.21 -8.90
CA ILE A 67 -4.69 -17.49 -7.71
C ILE A 67 -3.78 -16.33 -8.09
N ASP A 68 -2.86 -16.55 -9.04
CA ASP A 68 -1.88 -15.53 -9.43
C ASP A 68 -2.60 -14.36 -10.12
N ASN A 69 -3.52 -14.68 -11.05
CA ASN A 69 -4.32 -13.65 -11.69
C ASN A 69 -5.22 -12.92 -10.67
N ALA A 70 -5.88 -13.64 -9.76
CA ALA A 70 -6.73 -12.99 -8.76
C ALA A 70 -5.98 -12.02 -7.84
N ILE A 71 -4.70 -12.29 -7.53
CA ILE A 71 -3.86 -11.37 -6.77
C ILE A 71 -3.50 -10.14 -7.61
N GLU A 72 -3.17 -10.33 -8.89
CA GLU A 72 -2.88 -9.23 -9.84
C GLU A 72 -4.09 -8.29 -9.97
N GLU A 73 -5.26 -8.83 -10.32
CA GLU A 73 -6.49 -8.03 -10.50
C GLU A 73 -6.95 -7.36 -9.21
N PHE A 74 -6.70 -7.98 -8.05
CA PHE A 74 -6.96 -7.33 -6.76
C PHE A 74 -6.15 -6.04 -6.62
N TRP A 75 -4.86 -6.07 -6.98
CA TRP A 75 -4.02 -4.88 -6.89
C TRP A 75 -4.36 -3.84 -7.95
N ASP A 76 -4.74 -4.24 -9.16
CA ASP A 76 -5.17 -3.31 -10.20
C ASP A 76 -6.51 -2.63 -9.85
N SER A 77 -7.43 -3.38 -9.25
CA SER A 77 -8.66 -2.85 -8.64
C SER A 77 -8.38 -1.83 -7.52
N VAL A 78 -7.38 -2.08 -6.67
CA VAL A 78 -6.95 -1.10 -5.65
C VAL A 78 -6.28 0.12 -6.31
N GLN A 79 -5.43 -0.08 -7.32
CA GLN A 79 -4.70 0.98 -8.01
C GLN A 79 -5.64 1.97 -8.70
N THR A 80 -6.64 1.47 -9.43
CA THR A 80 -7.64 2.30 -10.12
C THR A 80 -8.46 3.12 -9.13
N LYS A 81 -8.87 2.55 -7.99
CA LYS A 81 -9.55 3.28 -6.92
C LYS A 81 -8.67 4.38 -6.32
N LEU A 82 -7.37 4.11 -6.11
CA LEU A 82 -6.42 5.13 -5.64
C LEU A 82 -6.22 6.25 -6.68
N ASN A 83 -6.17 5.91 -7.98
CA ASN A 83 -6.07 6.89 -9.06
C ASN A 83 -7.29 7.81 -9.09
N VAL A 84 -8.51 7.26 -9.00
CA VAL A 84 -9.75 8.04 -8.90
C VAL A 84 -9.70 9.01 -7.72
N MET A 85 -9.32 8.55 -6.52
CA MET A 85 -9.18 9.40 -5.33
C MET A 85 -8.19 10.55 -5.57
N SER A 86 -7.04 10.26 -6.19
CA SER A 86 -6.03 11.26 -6.53
C SER A 86 -6.54 12.30 -7.54
N MET A 87 -7.28 11.86 -8.55
CA MET A 87 -7.86 12.74 -9.57
C MET A 87 -8.84 13.76 -8.97
N ILE A 88 -9.59 13.38 -7.93
CA ILE A 88 -10.47 14.28 -7.18
C ILE A 88 -9.78 14.98 -6.00
N LYS A 89 -8.43 14.97 -5.97
CA LYS A 89 -7.57 15.65 -4.98
C LYS A 89 -7.67 15.12 -3.55
N ILE A 90 -8.05 13.87 -3.37
CA ILE A 90 -7.92 13.16 -2.09
C ILE A 90 -6.52 12.55 -2.02
N PRO A 91 -5.68 12.95 -1.06
CA PRO A 91 -4.31 12.46 -1.00
C PRO A 91 -4.28 11.06 -0.37
N VAL A 92 -3.34 10.24 -0.84
CA VAL A 92 -3.25 8.82 -0.44
C VAL A 92 -3.04 8.62 1.06
N ASP A 93 -2.31 9.52 1.72
CA ASP A 93 -2.10 9.47 3.17
C ASP A 93 -3.42 9.63 3.95
N MET A 94 -4.41 10.35 3.40
CA MET A 94 -5.73 10.46 4.01
C MET A 94 -6.52 9.16 3.89
N VAL A 95 -6.41 8.47 2.74
CA VAL A 95 -7.07 7.17 2.52
C VAL A 95 -6.57 6.13 3.54
N TYR A 96 -5.26 5.99 3.67
CA TYR A 96 -4.67 5.03 4.61
C TYR A 96 -4.91 5.40 6.08
N ARG A 97 -4.95 6.70 6.42
CA ARG A 97 -5.28 7.13 7.80
C ARG A 97 -6.71 6.76 8.20
N ASP A 98 -7.62 6.66 7.24
CA ASP A 98 -8.99 6.22 7.48
C ASP A 98 -9.13 4.69 7.60
N MET A 99 -8.05 3.93 7.41
CA MET A 99 -8.02 2.48 7.65
C MET A 99 -8.32 2.15 9.11
N ASP A 100 -7.75 2.87 10.07
CA ASP A 100 -8.02 2.68 11.50
C ASP A 100 -9.50 2.90 11.83
N LYS A 101 -10.12 3.92 11.20
CA LYS A 101 -11.55 4.19 11.35
C LYS A 101 -12.38 3.04 10.76
N HIS A 102 -11.95 2.46 9.64
CA HIS A 102 -12.61 1.31 9.04
C HIS A 102 -12.53 0.07 9.95
N ILE A 103 -11.35 -0.24 10.48
CA ILE A 103 -11.13 -1.36 11.41
C ILE A 103 -12.01 -1.20 12.65
N LYS A 104 -12.00 -0.01 13.26
CA LYS A 104 -12.87 0.31 14.42
C LYS A 104 -14.34 0.10 14.09
N LYS A 105 -14.80 0.58 12.92
CA LYS A 105 -16.18 0.39 12.45
C LYS A 105 -16.54 -1.08 12.27
N MET A 106 -15.61 -1.93 11.83
CA MET A 106 -15.87 -3.38 11.71
C MET A 106 -16.03 -4.03 13.09
N HIS A 107 -15.20 -3.68 14.06
CA HIS A 107 -15.35 -4.15 15.44
C HIS A 107 -16.66 -3.69 16.09
N GLU A 108 -17.05 -2.42 15.88
CA GLU A 108 -18.34 -1.89 16.39
C GLU A 108 -19.55 -2.62 15.80
N ARG A 109 -19.42 -3.22 14.62
CA ARG A 109 -20.43 -4.07 13.98
C ARG A 109 -20.40 -5.53 14.45
N GLY A 110 -19.49 -5.89 15.35
CA GLY A 110 -19.32 -7.25 15.84
C GLY A 110 -18.53 -8.18 14.91
N TYR A 111 -17.85 -7.65 13.89
CA TYR A 111 -16.95 -8.46 13.06
C TYR A 111 -15.64 -8.74 13.79
N VAL A 112 -15.10 -9.94 13.55
CA VAL A 112 -13.82 -10.42 14.07
C VAL A 112 -12.93 -10.74 12.86
N PHE A 113 -11.73 -10.14 12.83
CA PHE A 113 -10.74 -10.42 11.80
C PHE A 113 -10.09 -11.78 12.06
N LYS A 114 -9.78 -12.51 10.98
CA LYS A 114 -9.02 -13.76 11.07
C LYS A 114 -7.54 -13.44 11.33
N GLU A 115 -6.87 -14.31 12.08
CA GLU A 115 -5.41 -14.26 12.32
C GLU A 115 -4.62 -14.81 11.13
#